data_AF-A0AAJ2GI69-F1
#
_entry.id   AF-A0AAJ2GI69-F1
#
_cell.length_a   1.000
_cell.length_b   1.000
_cell.length_c   1.000
_cell.angle_alpha   90.00
_cell.angle_beta   90.00
_cell.angle_gamma   90.00
#
_symmetry.space_group_name_H-M   'P 1'
#
loop_
_entity.id
_entity.type
_entity.pdbx_description
1 polymer ?
#
loop_
_entity_poly.entity_id
_entity_poly.type
_entity_poly.pdbx_seq_one_letter_code
_entity_poly.pdbx_strand_id
1 'polypeptide(L)'
;MPYFGAYLLFRIDDAVAAREGIRRLLPHVTSARDWDTPADQAWINVVFTAEGLRRIGVPTDIVNGFPIPFVQGMAARRVFLGDVGDADPGNWDWPHGGNGFHLGLFLMGQSEEARSEKLAIGRAAMRGLPGLRLLAHLDVGIPPTMREHFGYVDGLSRPFIEGEGGEPQPGQDVTKAGEFVLGYENELGRIATGPGPEIFWRNGTFISIRKIRQNVAAFRRFLRENADTPEGEEFVAAKMMGRWRSGCPLALSPDKDDPDIVADPLRRNAFQYAQDDPDGRKTPVGSHIRRINPRDALDKTISDARTHRLLRRGSAYGPVLPDGATQEDGEDRGIVLALINADPARQFEFVQSQWINDGDFVGEGSRSDPIAGRRDIADDYTYSAKPVRRRLKGLPDFTVVRGGEHVFLPSISSLHWLTGLSGGIGNSP
;
A
#
# COMPACT_ATOMS: atom_id res chain seq x y z
N MET A 1 -14.64 -10.38 -3.33
CA MET A 1 -15.44 -10.50 -2.09
C MET A 1 -15.24 -9.22 -1.29
N PRO A 2 -16.31 -8.56 -0.82
CA PRO A 2 -16.17 -7.41 0.06
C PRO A 2 -15.41 -7.84 1.32
N TYR A 3 -14.62 -6.95 1.88
CA TYR A 3 -13.99 -7.16 3.17
C TYR A 3 -14.13 -5.89 4.00
N PHE A 4 -14.19 -6.09 5.30
CA PHE A 4 -14.35 -5.06 6.32
C PHE A 4 -13.14 -5.12 7.23
N GLY A 5 -12.60 -3.98 7.63
CA GLY A 5 -11.36 -3.93 8.39
C GLY A 5 -11.37 -2.91 9.51
N ALA A 6 -10.34 -2.99 10.34
CA ALA A 6 -10.10 -2.05 11.40
C ALA A 6 -8.61 -2.00 11.70
N TYR A 7 -8.05 -0.79 11.80
CA TYR A 7 -6.69 -0.59 12.31
C TYR A 7 -6.76 0.02 13.70
N LEU A 8 -6.18 -0.66 14.68
CA LEU A 8 -6.01 -0.16 16.04
C LEU A 8 -4.53 0.12 16.28
N LEU A 9 -4.20 1.36 16.62
CA LEU A 9 -2.83 1.79 16.84
C LEU A 9 -2.59 2.13 18.31
N PHE A 10 -1.55 1.57 18.89
CA PHE A 10 -1.26 1.64 20.32
C PHE A 10 0.12 2.25 20.59
N ARG A 11 0.20 3.02 21.67
CA ARG A 11 1.46 3.39 22.33
C ARG A 11 1.79 2.34 23.39
N ILE A 12 3.04 1.89 23.37
CA ILE A 12 3.68 1.11 24.44
C ILE A 12 4.42 2.07 25.38
N ASP A 13 4.00 2.11 26.64
CA ASP A 13 4.67 2.76 27.77
C ASP A 13 5.16 1.74 28.82
N ASP A 14 4.70 0.48 28.74
CA ASP A 14 5.18 -0.64 29.56
C ASP A 14 5.39 -1.90 28.70
N ALA A 15 6.62 -2.39 28.67
CA ALA A 15 7.02 -3.58 27.93
C ALA A 15 6.35 -4.88 28.43
N VAL A 16 6.14 -5.01 29.75
CA VAL A 16 5.47 -6.17 30.35
C VAL A 16 4.01 -6.21 29.91
N ALA A 17 3.34 -5.07 29.96
CA ALA A 17 1.96 -4.93 29.49
C ALA A 17 1.81 -5.23 28.00
N ALA A 18 2.72 -4.73 27.16
CA ALA A 18 2.75 -5.04 25.73
C ALA A 18 2.90 -6.54 25.44
N ARG A 19 3.85 -7.21 26.10
CA ARG A 19 4.07 -8.66 25.97
C ARG A 19 2.84 -9.45 26.43
N GLU A 20 2.19 -9.03 27.50
CA GLU A 20 0.97 -9.67 27.98
C GLU A 20 -0.20 -9.50 27.00
N GLY A 21 -0.37 -8.32 26.41
CA GLY A 21 -1.37 -8.08 25.36
C GLY A 21 -1.17 -8.99 24.15
N ILE A 22 0.08 -9.17 23.71
CA ILE A 22 0.42 -10.11 22.62
C ILE A 22 0.17 -11.56 23.05
N ARG A 23 0.53 -11.94 24.28
CA ARG A 23 0.27 -13.29 24.79
C ARG A 23 -1.21 -13.65 24.73
N ARG A 24 -2.09 -12.71 25.09
CA ARG A 24 -3.55 -12.85 24.98
C ARG A 24 -4.03 -12.93 23.53
N LEU A 25 -3.33 -12.27 22.59
CA LEU A 25 -3.67 -12.28 21.17
C LEU A 25 -3.19 -13.51 20.41
N LEU A 26 -2.08 -14.14 20.82
CA LEU A 26 -1.43 -15.24 20.09
C LEU A 26 -2.40 -16.34 19.62
N PRO A 27 -3.36 -16.82 20.43
CA PRO A 27 -4.33 -17.83 19.98
C PRO A 27 -5.25 -17.39 18.85
N HIS A 28 -5.34 -16.07 18.60
CA HIS A 28 -6.24 -15.48 17.62
C HIS A 28 -5.53 -14.97 16.36
N VAL A 29 -4.19 -14.98 16.33
CA VAL A 29 -3.40 -14.55 15.16
C VAL A 29 -3.49 -15.62 14.07
N THR A 30 -4.10 -15.27 12.95
CA THR A 30 -4.34 -16.21 11.84
C THR A 30 -3.08 -16.40 11.01
N SER A 31 -2.71 -17.66 10.75
CA SER A 31 -1.63 -18.04 9.84
C SER A 31 -2.07 -18.02 8.38
N ALA A 32 -1.14 -17.85 7.46
CA ALA A 32 -1.38 -18.04 6.02
C ALA A 32 -1.71 -19.51 5.65
N ARG A 33 -1.47 -20.49 6.53
CA ARG A 33 -1.84 -21.90 6.31
C ARG A 33 -3.34 -22.08 6.08
N ASP A 34 -4.16 -21.32 6.81
CA ASP A 34 -5.62 -21.43 6.80
C ASP A 34 -6.25 -20.23 6.06
N TRP A 35 -5.54 -19.69 5.06
CA TRP A 35 -5.91 -18.43 4.41
C TRP A 35 -7.26 -18.50 3.68
N ASP A 36 -7.55 -19.59 2.99
CA ASP A 36 -8.80 -19.72 2.20
C ASP A 36 -10.02 -20.05 3.07
N THR A 37 -9.79 -20.61 4.26
CA THR A 37 -10.84 -21.02 5.19
C THR A 37 -10.45 -20.69 6.64
N PRO A 38 -10.25 -19.40 6.99
CA PRO A 38 -9.91 -19.04 8.36
C PRO A 38 -11.10 -19.36 9.27
N ALA A 39 -10.83 -19.94 10.45
CA ALA A 39 -11.87 -20.43 11.37
C ALA A 39 -12.96 -19.38 11.67
N ASP A 40 -12.58 -18.11 11.80
CA ASP A 40 -13.47 -17.01 12.18
C ASP A 40 -13.88 -16.12 10.98
N GLN A 41 -13.59 -16.51 9.74
CA GLN A 41 -13.80 -15.67 8.54
C GLN A 41 -13.14 -14.27 8.65
N ALA A 42 -12.13 -14.15 9.52
CA ALA A 42 -11.46 -12.93 9.87
C ALA A 42 -10.01 -13.19 10.31
N TRP A 43 -9.17 -12.18 10.14
CA TRP A 43 -7.74 -12.18 10.43
C TRP A 43 -7.40 -11.04 11.37
N ILE A 44 -6.42 -11.26 12.23
CA ILE A 44 -5.74 -10.22 12.99
C ILE A 44 -4.24 -10.38 12.84
N ASN A 45 -3.58 -9.31 12.39
CA ASN A 45 -2.13 -9.22 12.32
C ASN A 45 -1.62 -8.21 13.34
N VAL A 46 -0.44 -8.50 13.89
CA VAL A 46 0.23 -7.67 14.90
C VAL A 46 1.48 -7.09 14.26
N VAL A 47 1.62 -5.78 14.25
CA VAL A 47 2.75 -5.08 13.62
C VAL A 47 3.45 -4.13 14.58
N PHE A 48 4.74 -3.90 14.36
CA PHE A 48 5.56 -3.03 15.21
C PHE A 48 6.28 -1.98 14.39
N THR A 49 6.34 -0.74 14.90
CA THR A 49 7.34 0.22 14.42
C THR A 49 8.71 -0.14 14.98
N ALA A 50 9.79 0.44 14.44
CA ALA A 50 11.12 0.27 15.01
C ALA A 50 11.16 0.66 16.50
N GLU A 51 10.50 1.76 16.86
CA GLU A 51 10.37 2.19 18.25
C GLU A 51 9.53 1.23 19.10
N GLY A 52 8.49 0.63 18.51
CA GLY A 52 7.73 -0.42 19.19
C GLY A 52 8.54 -1.66 19.51
N LEU A 53 9.44 -2.07 18.61
CA LEU A 53 10.38 -3.17 18.88
C LEU A 53 11.32 -2.82 20.04
N ARG A 54 11.87 -1.60 20.10
CA ARG A 54 12.70 -1.16 21.24
C ARG A 54 11.91 -1.19 22.55
N ARG A 55 10.69 -0.65 22.53
CA ARG A 55 9.85 -0.53 23.72
C ARG A 55 9.31 -1.85 24.25
N ILE A 56 9.20 -2.87 23.41
CA ILE A 56 8.85 -4.22 23.88
C ILE A 56 10.06 -5.01 24.41
N GLY A 57 11.27 -4.48 24.25
CA GLY A 57 12.50 -5.02 24.83
C GLY A 57 13.47 -5.63 23.81
N VAL A 58 13.29 -5.41 22.51
CA VAL A 58 14.29 -5.82 21.52
C VAL A 58 15.53 -4.91 21.66
N PRO A 59 16.74 -5.49 21.75
CA PRO A 59 17.99 -4.72 21.81
C PRO A 59 18.11 -3.69 20.68
N THR A 60 18.57 -2.48 21.01
CA THR A 60 18.61 -1.35 20.07
C THR A 60 19.56 -1.59 18.90
N ASP A 61 20.67 -2.30 19.13
CA ASP A 61 21.62 -2.74 18.10
C ASP A 61 20.97 -3.71 17.10
N ILE A 62 20.12 -4.63 17.56
CA ILE A 62 19.31 -5.48 16.68
C ILE A 62 18.34 -4.62 15.87
N VAL A 63 17.58 -3.73 16.50
CA VAL A 63 16.63 -2.87 15.77
C VAL A 63 17.33 -2.00 14.72
N ASN A 64 18.48 -1.44 15.05
CA ASN A 64 19.26 -0.59 14.15
C ASN A 64 19.90 -1.36 12.99
N GLY A 65 19.93 -2.70 13.04
CA GLY A 65 20.38 -3.55 11.94
C GLY A 65 19.34 -3.78 10.84
N PHE A 66 18.09 -3.33 11.03
CA PHE A 66 17.06 -3.39 9.99
C PHE A 66 17.27 -2.31 8.91
N PRO A 67 16.55 -2.37 7.76
CA PRO A 67 16.66 -1.36 6.70
C PRO A 67 16.46 0.07 7.22
N ILE A 68 17.28 1.00 6.73
CA ILE A 68 17.30 2.41 7.16
C ILE A 68 15.89 3.04 7.14
N PRO A 69 15.06 2.87 6.10
CA PRO A 69 13.70 3.40 6.09
C PRO A 69 12.85 2.96 7.29
N PHE A 70 12.89 1.68 7.63
CA PHE A 70 12.16 1.14 8.77
C PHE A 70 12.66 1.73 10.09
N VAL A 71 13.98 1.83 10.26
CA VAL A 71 14.61 2.34 11.49
C VAL A 71 14.33 3.83 11.69
N GLN A 72 14.38 4.63 10.61
CA GLN A 72 14.12 6.07 10.65
C GLN A 72 12.64 6.41 10.79
N GLY A 73 11.76 5.56 10.26
CA GLY A 73 10.33 5.78 10.19
C GLY A 73 9.92 6.74 9.07
N MET A 74 8.73 6.55 8.54
CA MET A 74 8.27 7.15 7.28
C MET A 74 8.26 8.69 7.29
N ALA A 75 7.91 9.31 8.42
CA ALA A 75 7.90 10.77 8.54
C ALA A 75 9.29 11.39 8.32
N ALA A 76 10.35 10.75 8.81
CA ALA A 76 11.72 11.20 8.58
C ALA A 76 12.17 11.01 7.12
N ARG A 77 11.45 10.16 6.37
CA ARG A 77 11.70 9.85 4.95
C ARG A 77 10.94 10.77 3.99
N ARG A 78 10.22 11.78 4.48
CA ARG A 78 9.34 12.67 3.68
C ARG A 78 9.96 13.20 2.38
N VAL A 79 11.27 13.52 2.40
CA VAL A 79 11.99 14.07 1.25
C VAL A 79 12.08 13.05 0.12
N PHE A 80 12.36 11.79 0.43
CA PHE A 80 12.40 10.70 -0.54
C PHE A 80 11.00 10.37 -1.06
N LEU A 81 10.00 10.41 -0.17
CA LEU A 81 8.63 10.02 -0.49
C LEU A 81 7.82 11.10 -1.20
N GLY A 82 8.32 12.34 -1.24
CA GLY A 82 7.61 13.49 -1.83
C GLY A 82 6.46 13.99 -0.95
N ASP A 83 6.52 13.75 0.35
CA ASP A 83 5.53 14.18 1.32
C ASP A 83 5.81 15.63 1.74
N VAL A 84 5.36 16.57 0.91
CA VAL A 84 5.58 18.01 1.06
C VAL A 84 4.26 18.78 1.00
N GLY A 85 4.27 20.05 1.40
CA GLY A 85 3.07 20.89 1.40
C GLY A 85 1.97 20.29 2.28
N ASP A 86 0.78 20.09 1.71
CA ASP A 86 -0.36 19.49 2.42
C ASP A 86 -0.11 18.03 2.86
N ALA A 87 0.80 17.32 2.19
CA ALA A 87 1.19 15.96 2.52
C ALA A 87 2.35 15.90 3.54
N ASP A 88 2.86 17.04 3.99
CA ASP A 88 3.95 17.09 4.97
C ASP A 88 3.59 16.36 6.28
N PRO A 89 4.52 15.62 6.92
CA PRO A 89 4.26 14.97 8.20
C PRO A 89 3.75 15.89 9.32
N GLY A 90 4.05 17.18 9.29
CA GLY A 90 3.49 18.16 10.22
C GLY A 90 1.97 18.32 10.10
N ASN A 91 1.37 17.90 8.98
CA ASN A 91 -0.07 17.97 8.69
C ASN A 91 -0.77 16.60 8.79
N TRP A 92 -0.04 15.54 9.16
CA TRP A 92 -0.61 14.21 9.28
C TRP A 92 -1.55 14.11 10.49
N ASP A 93 -2.69 13.45 10.29
CA ASP A 93 -3.72 13.24 11.30
C ASP A 93 -3.77 11.78 11.81
N TRP A 94 -2.97 10.89 11.20
CA TRP A 94 -2.85 9.50 11.61
C TRP A 94 -1.51 9.25 12.33
N PRO A 95 -1.50 8.53 13.47
CA PRO A 95 -0.27 8.27 14.22
C PRO A 95 0.86 7.65 13.38
N HIS A 96 2.09 8.13 13.56
CA HIS A 96 3.32 7.62 12.92
C HIS A 96 4.46 7.52 13.95
N GLY A 97 5.54 6.80 13.67
CA GLY A 97 6.62 6.46 14.62
C GLY A 97 7.44 7.62 15.18
N GLY A 98 7.28 8.83 14.62
CA GLY A 98 7.84 10.08 15.17
C GLY A 98 6.92 10.83 16.15
N ASN A 99 5.63 10.50 16.24
CA ASN A 99 4.63 11.18 17.09
C ASN A 99 3.45 10.30 17.58
N GLY A 100 3.48 8.99 17.38
CA GLY A 100 2.26 8.22 17.30
C GLY A 100 2.37 6.85 17.94
N PHE A 101 2.48 5.79 17.14
CA PHE A 101 2.23 4.44 17.61
C PHE A 101 3.48 3.54 17.60
N HIS A 102 3.42 2.50 18.41
CA HIS A 102 4.46 1.50 18.62
C HIS A 102 4.00 0.12 18.13
N LEU A 103 2.71 -0.18 18.33
CA LEU A 103 2.08 -1.46 18.04
C LEU A 103 0.79 -1.22 17.26
N GLY A 104 0.59 -1.95 16.16
CA GLY A 104 -0.64 -1.94 15.37
C GLY A 104 -1.31 -3.30 15.40
N LEU A 105 -2.64 -3.31 15.47
CA LEU A 105 -3.47 -4.47 15.16
C LEU A 105 -4.20 -4.18 13.86
N PHE A 106 -3.97 -5.01 12.84
CA PHE A 106 -4.67 -4.93 11.56
C PHE A 106 -5.65 -6.06 11.45
N LEU A 107 -6.93 -5.71 11.39
CA LEU A 107 -8.04 -6.64 11.39
C LEU A 107 -8.76 -6.59 10.06
N MET A 108 -9.08 -7.76 9.53
CA MET A 108 -9.86 -7.92 8.31
C MET A 108 -10.92 -9.00 8.54
N GLY A 109 -12.13 -8.83 8.02
CA GLY A 109 -13.21 -9.81 8.07
C GLY A 109 -13.95 -9.87 6.73
N GLN A 110 -14.50 -11.04 6.41
CA GLN A 110 -15.29 -11.24 5.20
C GLN A 110 -16.70 -10.62 5.29
N SER A 111 -17.15 -10.30 6.51
CA SER A 111 -18.39 -9.57 6.79
C SER A 111 -18.17 -8.52 7.89
N GLU A 112 -19.14 -7.62 8.06
CA GLU A 112 -19.11 -6.61 9.11
C GLU A 112 -19.20 -7.25 10.51
N GLU A 113 -19.96 -8.35 10.63
CA GLU A 113 -20.09 -9.14 11.84
C GLU A 113 -18.76 -9.80 12.22
N ALA A 114 -18.14 -10.54 11.27
CA ALA A 114 -16.86 -11.21 11.49
C ALA A 114 -15.76 -10.19 11.87
N ARG A 115 -15.77 -9.02 11.22
CA ARG A 115 -14.87 -7.91 11.55
C ARG A 115 -15.13 -7.35 12.95
N SER A 116 -16.39 -7.20 13.35
CA SER A 116 -16.79 -6.66 14.66
C SER A 116 -16.42 -7.61 15.81
N GLU A 117 -16.62 -8.91 15.61
CA GLU A 117 -16.19 -9.95 16.55
C GLU A 117 -14.67 -9.96 16.71
N LYS A 118 -13.92 -9.95 15.60
CA LYS A 118 -12.46 -9.89 15.64
C LYS A 118 -11.95 -8.61 16.31
N LEU A 119 -12.63 -7.48 16.09
CA LEU A 119 -12.34 -6.22 16.77
C LEU A 119 -12.55 -6.31 18.28
N ALA A 120 -13.64 -6.96 18.71
CA ALA A 120 -13.90 -7.17 20.13
C ALA A 120 -12.79 -8.01 20.79
N ILE A 121 -12.32 -9.07 20.12
CA ILE A 121 -11.17 -9.88 20.56
C ILE A 121 -9.91 -9.00 20.70
N GLY A 122 -9.58 -8.23 19.67
CA GLY A 122 -8.43 -7.31 19.68
C GLY A 122 -8.47 -6.32 20.84
N ARG A 123 -9.63 -5.71 21.07
CA ARG A 123 -9.85 -4.77 22.19
C ARG A 123 -9.80 -5.46 23.55
N ALA A 124 -10.34 -6.67 23.67
CA ALA A 124 -10.34 -7.42 24.91
C ALA A 124 -8.93 -7.82 25.33
N ALA A 125 -8.11 -8.29 24.38
CA ALA A 125 -6.73 -8.67 24.65
C ALA A 125 -5.89 -7.50 25.20
N MET A 126 -6.12 -6.28 24.71
CA MET A 126 -5.41 -5.08 25.14
C MET A 126 -6.01 -4.40 26.38
N ARG A 127 -7.17 -4.85 26.86
CA ARG A 127 -7.91 -4.17 27.95
C ARG A 127 -7.26 -4.40 29.31
N GLY A 128 -7.26 -3.35 30.14
CA GLY A 128 -6.79 -3.41 31.52
C GLY A 128 -5.29 -3.60 31.67
N LEU A 129 -4.52 -3.34 30.60
CA LEU A 129 -3.07 -3.42 30.60
C LEU A 129 -2.48 -2.01 30.80
N PRO A 130 -2.00 -1.66 32.00
CA PRO A 130 -1.40 -0.35 32.24
C PRO A 130 -0.19 -0.16 31.33
N GLY A 131 -0.08 0.99 30.68
CA GLY A 131 1.02 1.26 29.74
C GLY A 131 0.78 0.77 28.30
N LEU A 132 -0.40 0.26 27.97
CA LEU A 132 -0.88 0.18 26.59
C LEU A 132 -2.00 1.20 26.35
N ARG A 133 -1.72 2.20 25.51
CA ARG A 133 -2.70 3.26 25.21
C ARG A 133 -3.14 3.18 23.75
N LEU A 134 -4.44 2.99 23.52
CA LEU A 134 -5.01 3.15 22.17
C LEU A 134 -4.93 4.62 21.76
N LEU A 135 -4.36 4.88 20.59
CA LEU A 135 -4.17 6.22 20.03
C LEU A 135 -5.15 6.51 18.90
N ALA A 136 -5.38 5.52 18.06
CA ALA A 136 -6.25 5.66 16.91
C ALA A 136 -6.96 4.34 16.64
N HIS A 137 -8.17 4.49 16.14
CA HIS A 137 -8.96 3.44 15.52
C HIS A 137 -9.43 4.01 14.17
N LEU A 138 -9.13 3.29 13.09
CA LEU A 138 -9.63 3.60 11.76
C LEU A 138 -10.42 2.43 11.21
N ASP A 139 -11.66 2.68 10.82
CA ASP A 139 -12.48 1.75 10.05
C ASP A 139 -12.07 1.82 8.59
N VAL A 140 -11.89 0.65 7.99
CA VAL A 140 -11.53 0.51 6.58
C VAL A 140 -12.34 -0.60 5.95
N GLY A 141 -12.44 -0.64 4.63
CA GLY A 141 -13.10 -1.74 3.94
C GLY A 141 -13.22 -1.50 2.44
N ILE A 142 -13.90 -2.41 1.76
CA ILE A 142 -14.36 -2.15 0.40
C ILE A 142 -15.67 -1.36 0.48
N PRO A 143 -15.78 -0.20 -0.19
CA PRO A 143 -17.04 0.54 -0.23
C PRO A 143 -18.15 -0.30 -0.88
N PRO A 144 -19.44 -0.02 -0.59
CA PRO A 144 -20.55 -0.72 -1.25
C PRO A 144 -20.49 -0.70 -2.78
N THR A 145 -19.84 0.32 -3.35
CA THR A 145 -19.63 0.47 -4.81
C THR A 145 -18.62 -0.53 -5.39
N MET A 146 -17.90 -1.28 -4.55
CA MET A 146 -16.79 -2.17 -4.93
C MET A 146 -15.66 -1.46 -5.69
N ARG A 147 -15.59 -0.13 -5.58
CA ARG A 147 -14.66 0.76 -6.26
C ARG A 147 -14.03 1.69 -5.24
N GLU A 148 -12.78 2.10 -5.48
CA GLU A 148 -12.17 3.15 -4.66
C GLU A 148 -12.83 4.52 -4.95
N HIS A 149 -12.47 5.55 -4.19
CA HIS A 149 -13.22 6.82 -4.17
C HIS A 149 -13.17 7.61 -5.49
N PHE A 150 -12.17 7.40 -6.35
CA PHE A 150 -12.17 7.96 -7.70
C PHE A 150 -13.03 7.16 -8.69
N GLY A 151 -13.57 6.01 -8.31
CA GLY A 151 -14.50 5.17 -9.07
C GLY A 151 -13.88 3.98 -9.79
N TYR A 152 -12.60 3.66 -9.55
CA TYR A 152 -11.90 2.54 -10.17
C TYR A 152 -12.09 1.24 -9.40
N VAL A 153 -12.17 0.12 -10.14
CA VAL A 153 -11.96 -1.21 -9.58
C VAL A 153 -10.47 -1.39 -9.26
N ASP A 154 -10.13 -1.72 -8.02
CA ASP A 154 -8.76 -2.01 -7.56
C ASP A 154 -8.55 -3.52 -7.27
N GLY A 155 -7.31 -3.92 -7.01
CA GLY A 155 -6.93 -5.29 -6.65
C GLY A 155 -6.77 -6.24 -7.85
N LEU A 156 -6.74 -5.70 -9.08
CA LEU A 156 -6.72 -6.51 -10.31
C LEU A 156 -5.36 -7.13 -10.66
N SER A 157 -4.26 -6.47 -10.30
CA SER A 157 -2.90 -6.91 -10.63
C SER A 157 -2.09 -7.12 -9.36
N ARG A 158 -1.60 -8.35 -9.17
CA ARG A 158 -0.70 -8.77 -8.10
C ARG A 158 0.40 -9.67 -8.70
N PRO A 159 1.63 -9.68 -8.19
CA PRO A 159 2.61 -10.71 -8.56
C PRO A 159 2.10 -12.11 -8.18
N PHE A 160 2.54 -13.13 -8.92
CA PHE A 160 2.46 -14.52 -8.53
C PHE A 160 3.73 -14.86 -7.76
N ILE A 161 3.60 -15.40 -6.57
CA ILE A 161 4.71 -15.70 -5.68
C ILE A 161 5.07 -17.18 -5.83
N GLU A 162 6.33 -17.46 -6.13
CA GLU A 162 6.81 -18.83 -6.19
C GLU A 162 6.54 -19.55 -4.85
N GLY A 163 5.86 -20.70 -4.93
CA GLY A 163 5.47 -21.48 -3.77
C GLY A 163 4.13 -21.08 -3.12
N GLU A 164 3.39 -20.09 -3.64
CA GLU A 164 2.02 -19.79 -3.13
C GLU A 164 0.98 -20.86 -3.53
N GLY A 165 1.32 -21.74 -4.48
CA GLY A 165 0.43 -22.77 -5.03
C GLY A 165 -0.40 -22.27 -6.22
N GLY A 166 -0.92 -23.21 -7.02
CA GLY A 166 -1.60 -22.89 -8.28
C GLY A 166 -0.62 -22.49 -9.40
N GLU A 167 -1.15 -21.85 -10.44
CA GLU A 167 -0.39 -21.40 -11.62
C GLU A 167 -0.58 -19.89 -11.84
N PRO A 168 0.46 -19.17 -12.32
CA PRO A 168 0.34 -17.76 -12.64
C PRO A 168 -0.69 -17.53 -13.76
N GLN A 169 -1.50 -16.48 -13.63
CA GLN A 169 -2.40 -16.06 -14.70
C GLN A 169 -1.62 -15.37 -15.84
N PRO A 170 -2.16 -15.35 -17.07
CA PRO A 170 -1.51 -14.65 -18.18
C PRO A 170 -1.23 -13.17 -17.84
N GLY A 171 0.01 -12.72 -18.13
CA GLY A 171 0.48 -11.37 -17.83
C GLY A 171 0.73 -11.07 -16.34
N GLN A 172 0.76 -12.10 -15.49
CA GLN A 172 1.18 -11.98 -14.10
C GLN A 172 2.70 -12.22 -13.98
N ASP A 173 3.42 -11.31 -13.34
CA ASP A 173 4.84 -11.50 -13.06
C ASP A 173 5.01 -12.65 -12.06
N VAL A 174 5.92 -13.57 -12.33
CA VAL A 174 6.37 -14.59 -11.36
C VAL A 174 7.53 -14.00 -10.56
N THR A 175 7.43 -14.06 -9.24
CA THR A 175 8.37 -13.41 -8.32
C THR A 175 8.72 -14.34 -7.17
N LYS A 176 10.00 -14.37 -6.79
CA LYS A 176 10.48 -15.16 -5.66
C LYS A 176 9.92 -14.66 -4.33
N ALA A 177 9.65 -15.59 -3.41
CA ALA A 177 9.06 -15.28 -2.11
C ALA A 177 9.90 -14.32 -1.25
N GLY A 178 11.23 -14.28 -1.43
CA GLY A 178 12.13 -13.37 -0.70
C GLY A 178 11.96 -11.89 -1.03
N GLU A 179 11.15 -11.55 -2.04
CA GLU A 179 10.71 -10.16 -2.25
C GLU A 179 9.61 -9.74 -1.26
N PHE A 180 8.93 -10.69 -0.61
CA PHE A 180 7.79 -10.42 0.27
C PHE A 180 7.95 -10.97 1.68
N VAL A 181 8.77 -12.00 1.88
CA VAL A 181 8.92 -12.69 3.17
C VAL A 181 10.40 -12.94 3.47
N LEU A 182 10.85 -12.57 4.67
CA LEU A 182 12.20 -12.83 5.14
C LEU A 182 12.42 -14.34 5.37
N GLY A 183 13.61 -14.82 5.01
CA GLY A 183 14.03 -16.23 5.10
C GLY A 183 13.98 -16.99 3.78
N TYR A 184 13.65 -16.30 2.68
CA TYR A 184 13.53 -16.88 1.35
C TYR A 184 14.41 -16.16 0.34
N GLU A 185 14.75 -16.82 -0.76
CA GLU A 185 15.53 -16.24 -1.84
C GLU A 185 14.74 -15.13 -2.55
N ASN A 186 15.39 -14.03 -2.89
CA ASN A 186 14.84 -12.89 -3.61
C ASN A 186 15.32 -12.85 -5.07
N GLU A 187 14.87 -11.88 -5.87
CA GLU A 187 15.23 -11.79 -7.30
C GLU A 187 16.72 -11.51 -7.52
N LEU A 188 17.46 -11.07 -6.49
CA LEU A 188 18.91 -10.89 -6.53
C LEU A 188 19.69 -12.18 -6.25
N GLY A 189 19.01 -13.32 -6.07
CA GLY A 189 19.62 -14.62 -5.74
C GLY A 189 20.14 -14.69 -4.30
N ARG A 190 19.64 -13.82 -3.41
CA ARG A 190 20.07 -13.75 -2.00
C ARG A 190 18.91 -14.12 -1.09
N ILE A 191 19.21 -14.75 0.04
CA ILE A 191 18.21 -14.94 1.09
C ILE A 191 17.94 -13.58 1.75
N ALA A 192 16.69 -13.15 1.78
CA ALA A 192 16.28 -11.96 2.53
C ALA A 192 16.38 -12.24 4.03
N THR A 193 17.18 -11.49 4.77
CA THR A 193 17.47 -11.74 6.20
C THR A 193 17.17 -10.52 7.06
N GLY A 194 17.02 -10.74 8.37
CA GLY A 194 16.98 -9.68 9.38
C GLY A 194 18.14 -9.77 10.39
N PRO A 195 18.29 -8.75 11.25
CA PRO A 195 19.28 -8.73 12.31
C PRO A 195 18.87 -9.59 13.52
N GLY A 196 19.85 -10.03 14.30
CA GLY A 196 19.62 -10.80 15.52
C GLY A 196 19.26 -12.28 15.28
N PRO A 197 18.69 -12.96 16.30
CA PRO A 197 18.36 -14.38 16.22
C PRO A 197 17.37 -14.68 15.08
N GLU A 198 17.57 -15.77 14.36
CA GLU A 198 16.74 -16.15 13.21
C GLU A 198 15.24 -16.24 13.54
N ILE A 199 14.89 -16.76 14.72
CA ILE A 199 13.50 -16.86 15.20
C ILE A 199 12.76 -15.52 15.26
N PHE A 200 13.49 -14.40 15.40
CA PHE A 200 12.91 -13.08 15.49
C PHE A 200 12.45 -12.54 14.13
N TRP A 201 13.21 -12.78 13.05
CA TRP A 201 12.92 -12.18 11.75
C TRP A 201 12.40 -13.16 10.71
N ARG A 202 12.69 -14.46 10.84
CA ARG A 202 12.29 -15.46 9.82
C ARG A 202 10.77 -15.54 9.69
N ASN A 203 10.31 -15.62 8.45
CA ASN A 203 8.91 -15.57 8.06
C ASN A 203 8.19 -14.26 8.44
N GLY A 204 8.94 -13.23 8.82
CA GLY A 204 8.43 -11.87 8.97
C GLY A 204 8.48 -11.10 7.65
N THR A 205 7.88 -9.92 7.63
CA THR A 205 7.85 -9.01 6.48
C THR A 205 7.74 -7.56 6.93
N PHE A 206 7.96 -6.60 6.05
CA PHE A 206 7.65 -5.21 6.27
C PHE A 206 6.34 -4.83 5.57
N ILE A 207 5.65 -3.85 6.15
CA ILE A 207 4.50 -3.21 5.55
C ILE A 207 4.75 -1.72 5.56
N SER A 208 4.80 -1.11 4.37
CA SER A 208 4.73 0.34 4.24
C SER A 208 3.26 0.73 4.18
N ILE A 209 2.77 1.34 5.25
CA ILE A 209 1.36 1.69 5.40
C ILE A 209 1.19 3.18 5.12
N ARG A 210 0.22 3.56 4.30
CA ARG A 210 -0.11 4.97 4.02
C ARG A 210 -1.61 5.23 4.13
N LYS A 211 -2.02 6.16 4.99
CA LYS A 211 -3.35 6.79 4.94
C LYS A 211 -3.29 7.92 3.92
N ILE A 212 -4.04 7.77 2.83
CA ILE A 212 -4.06 8.70 1.70
C ILE A 212 -5.48 9.25 1.57
N ARG A 213 -5.65 10.57 1.76
CA ARG A 213 -6.90 11.28 1.47
C ARG A 213 -7.06 11.45 -0.03
N GLN A 214 -8.27 11.26 -0.53
CA GLN A 214 -8.63 11.41 -1.94
C GLN A 214 -9.57 12.59 -2.13
N ASN A 215 -9.13 13.61 -2.87
CA ASN A 215 -9.89 14.80 -3.21
C ASN A 215 -10.78 14.50 -4.42
N VAL A 216 -11.87 13.75 -4.19
CA VAL A 216 -12.76 13.21 -5.24
C VAL A 216 -13.42 14.32 -6.04
N ALA A 217 -13.85 15.40 -5.39
CA ALA A 217 -14.50 16.49 -6.08
C ALA A 217 -13.51 17.23 -6.99
N ALA A 218 -12.27 17.40 -6.53
CA ALA A 218 -11.18 17.95 -7.36
C ALA A 218 -10.88 17.07 -8.59
N PHE A 219 -10.83 15.75 -8.42
CA PHE A 219 -10.66 14.81 -9.54
C PHE A 219 -11.79 14.95 -10.58
N ARG A 220 -13.04 14.96 -10.12
CA ARG A 220 -14.20 15.11 -11.01
C ARG A 220 -14.25 16.47 -11.72
N ARG A 221 -13.92 17.57 -11.03
CA ARG A 221 -13.82 18.91 -11.65
C ARG A 221 -12.74 18.93 -12.74
N PHE A 222 -11.57 18.40 -12.43
CA PHE A 222 -10.46 18.36 -13.36
C PHE A 222 -10.80 17.59 -14.64
N LEU A 223 -11.50 16.46 -14.53
CA LEU A 223 -11.96 15.71 -15.70
C LEU A 223 -12.95 16.53 -16.55
N ARG A 224 -13.95 17.17 -15.92
CA ARG A 224 -14.94 18.04 -16.61
C ARG A 224 -14.30 19.22 -17.32
N GLU A 225 -13.32 19.86 -16.70
CA GLU A 225 -12.59 20.97 -17.29
C GLU A 225 -11.72 20.54 -18.48
N ASN A 226 -11.40 19.25 -18.57
CA ASN A 226 -10.59 18.66 -19.61
C ASN A 226 -11.40 17.70 -20.51
N ALA A 227 -12.72 17.83 -20.61
CA ALA A 227 -13.51 17.06 -21.57
C ALA A 227 -14.85 17.73 -21.86
N ASP A 228 -15.30 17.66 -23.12
CA ASP A 228 -16.59 18.23 -23.52
C ASP A 228 -17.77 17.28 -23.26
N THR A 229 -17.49 15.98 -23.07
CA THR A 229 -18.51 14.94 -22.85
C THR A 229 -18.14 13.99 -21.72
N PRO A 230 -19.11 13.30 -21.10
CA PRO A 230 -18.85 12.29 -20.09
C PRO A 230 -17.92 11.16 -20.56
N GLU A 231 -18.01 10.75 -21.84
CA GLU A 231 -17.11 9.75 -22.43
C GLU A 231 -15.68 10.30 -22.53
N GLY A 232 -15.53 11.60 -22.83
CA GLY A 232 -14.25 12.28 -22.80
C GLY A 232 -13.66 12.37 -21.40
N GLU A 233 -14.48 12.62 -20.37
CA GLU A 233 -14.04 12.62 -18.97
C GLU A 233 -13.48 11.24 -18.60
N GLU A 234 -14.21 10.18 -18.94
CA GLU A 234 -13.79 8.81 -18.66
C GLU A 234 -12.55 8.42 -19.46
N PHE A 235 -12.40 8.88 -20.70
CA PHE A 235 -11.19 8.65 -21.49
C PHE A 235 -9.96 9.33 -20.88
N VAL A 236 -10.09 10.57 -20.38
CA VAL A 236 -9.00 11.27 -19.67
C VAL A 236 -8.63 10.52 -18.40
N ALA A 237 -9.64 10.11 -17.62
CA ALA A 237 -9.45 9.32 -16.41
C ALA A 237 -8.71 8.00 -16.72
N ALA A 238 -9.12 7.31 -17.79
CA ALA A 238 -8.49 6.07 -18.23
C ALA A 238 -7.03 6.30 -18.66
N LYS A 239 -6.73 7.41 -19.37
CA LYS A 239 -5.36 7.75 -19.79
C LYS A 239 -4.46 8.04 -18.60
N MET A 240 -4.94 8.78 -17.59
CA MET A 240 -4.17 9.06 -16.37
C MET A 240 -3.89 7.78 -15.57
N MET A 241 -4.87 6.88 -15.44
CA MET A 241 -4.73 5.66 -14.65
C MET A 241 -4.00 4.53 -15.41
N GLY A 242 -4.25 4.38 -16.71
CA GLY A 242 -3.87 3.23 -17.53
C GLY A 242 -4.94 2.13 -17.64
N ARG A 243 -6.07 2.30 -16.95
CA ARG A 243 -7.26 1.46 -17.00
C ARG A 243 -8.51 2.33 -17.00
N TRP A 244 -9.56 1.89 -17.68
CA TRP A 244 -10.92 2.39 -17.48
C TRP A 244 -11.35 2.14 -16.03
N ARG A 245 -12.29 2.94 -15.50
CA ARG A 245 -12.80 2.76 -14.14
C ARG A 245 -13.42 1.37 -13.87
N SER A 246 -13.88 0.69 -14.91
CA SER A 246 -14.34 -0.71 -14.86
C SER A 246 -13.23 -1.71 -14.51
N GLY A 247 -11.96 -1.33 -14.70
CA GLY A 247 -10.81 -2.22 -14.64
C GLY A 247 -10.26 -2.65 -16.01
N CYS A 248 -10.93 -2.34 -17.13
CA CYS A 248 -10.45 -2.68 -18.46
C CYS A 248 -9.10 -1.98 -18.74
N PRO A 249 -8.02 -2.71 -19.09
CA PRO A 249 -6.73 -2.07 -19.37
C PRO A 249 -6.69 -1.40 -20.74
N LEU A 250 -6.14 -0.18 -20.79
CA LEU A 250 -5.92 0.54 -22.06
C LEU A 250 -5.05 -0.25 -23.04
N ALA A 251 -4.17 -1.12 -22.53
CA ALA A 251 -3.33 -1.98 -23.35
C ALA A 251 -4.14 -2.92 -24.26
N LEU A 252 -5.32 -3.36 -23.80
CA LEU A 252 -6.18 -4.29 -24.54
C LEU A 252 -7.38 -3.59 -25.20
N SER A 253 -7.90 -2.52 -24.60
CA SER A 253 -8.96 -1.71 -25.20
C SER A 253 -8.64 -0.21 -25.06
N PRO A 254 -7.84 0.36 -25.98
CA PRO A 254 -7.30 1.71 -25.84
C PRO A 254 -8.28 2.84 -26.08
N ASP A 255 -9.39 2.57 -26.79
CA ASP A 255 -10.31 3.60 -27.30
C ASP A 255 -11.71 3.54 -26.67
N LYS A 256 -12.06 2.44 -25.96
CA LYS A 256 -13.34 2.30 -25.26
C LYS A 256 -13.23 1.31 -24.10
N ASP A 257 -14.13 1.42 -23.13
CA ASP A 257 -14.30 0.38 -22.13
C ASP A 257 -14.84 -0.92 -22.76
N ASP A 258 -14.49 -2.06 -22.17
CA ASP A 258 -14.85 -3.39 -22.70
C ASP A 258 -15.22 -4.33 -21.53
N PRO A 259 -16.54 -4.52 -21.27
CA PRO A 259 -17.02 -5.40 -20.21
C PRO A 259 -16.61 -6.87 -20.39
N ASP A 260 -16.42 -7.34 -21.63
CA ASP A 260 -16.06 -8.74 -21.90
C ASP A 260 -14.61 -9.01 -21.46
N ILE A 261 -13.72 -8.01 -21.63
CA ILE A 261 -12.36 -8.09 -21.08
C ILE A 261 -12.39 -8.06 -19.56
N VAL A 262 -13.21 -7.21 -18.96
CA VAL A 262 -13.31 -7.06 -17.48
C VAL A 262 -13.81 -8.34 -16.82
N ALA A 263 -14.81 -8.98 -17.44
CA ALA A 263 -15.44 -10.20 -16.94
C ALA A 263 -14.50 -11.42 -16.99
N ASP A 264 -13.47 -11.41 -17.83
CA ASP A 264 -12.53 -12.52 -18.01
C ASP A 264 -11.22 -12.32 -17.19
N PRO A 265 -11.02 -13.07 -16.10
CA PRO A 265 -9.80 -12.99 -15.29
C PRO A 265 -8.53 -13.32 -16.06
N LEU A 266 -8.60 -14.16 -17.09
CA LEU A 266 -7.46 -14.57 -17.90
C LEU A 266 -7.08 -13.51 -18.94
N ARG A 267 -7.92 -12.50 -19.19
CA ARG A 267 -7.66 -11.42 -20.15
C ARG A 267 -7.35 -10.10 -19.47
N ARG A 268 -8.08 -9.70 -18.43
CA ARG A 268 -8.01 -8.35 -17.84
C ARG A 268 -6.65 -7.90 -17.32
N ASN A 269 -5.68 -8.81 -17.18
CA ASN A 269 -4.30 -8.48 -16.82
C ASN A 269 -3.24 -9.05 -17.79
N ALA A 270 -3.68 -9.69 -18.89
CA ALA A 270 -2.86 -10.40 -19.86
C ALA A 270 -2.29 -9.46 -20.93
N PHE A 271 -1.42 -8.55 -20.51
CA PHE A 271 -0.76 -7.63 -21.43
C PHE A 271 0.66 -7.31 -20.96
N GLN A 272 1.47 -6.91 -21.93
CA GLN A 272 2.80 -6.38 -21.75
C GLN A 272 2.93 -5.08 -22.55
N TYR A 273 4.04 -4.35 -22.42
CA TYR A 273 4.21 -3.05 -23.06
C TYR A 273 5.34 -3.01 -24.09
N ALA A 274 6.44 -3.76 -23.90
CA ALA A 274 7.65 -3.53 -24.69
C ALA A 274 7.47 -3.80 -26.19
N GLN A 275 6.70 -4.84 -26.54
CA GLN A 275 6.39 -5.15 -27.94
C GLN A 275 5.13 -4.42 -28.43
N ASP A 276 4.07 -4.39 -27.62
CA ASP A 276 2.73 -3.99 -28.06
C ASP A 276 2.45 -2.48 -27.99
N ASP A 277 3.20 -1.76 -27.15
CA ASP A 277 3.03 -0.33 -26.90
C ASP A 277 4.32 0.38 -26.40
N PRO A 278 5.47 0.23 -27.09
CA PRO A 278 6.75 0.78 -26.65
C PRO A 278 6.71 2.30 -26.46
N ASP A 279 6.00 3.01 -27.33
CA ASP A 279 5.89 4.47 -27.32
C ASP A 279 4.76 5.01 -26.41
N GLY A 280 4.01 4.14 -25.73
CA GLY A 280 2.87 4.55 -24.89
C GLY A 280 1.74 5.24 -25.66
N ARG A 281 1.42 4.74 -26.86
CA ARG A 281 0.31 5.25 -27.67
C ARG A 281 -1.05 4.76 -27.16
N LYS A 282 -1.11 3.51 -26.68
CA LYS A 282 -2.30 2.92 -26.07
C LYS A 282 -2.40 3.30 -24.60
N THR A 283 -1.40 2.89 -23.82
CA THR A 283 -1.27 3.12 -22.38
C THR A 283 -0.11 4.09 -22.16
N PRO A 284 -0.37 5.36 -21.81
CA PRO A 284 0.69 6.35 -21.70
C PRO A 284 1.80 5.92 -20.74
N VAL A 285 3.05 6.18 -21.08
CA VAL A 285 4.23 5.80 -20.26
C VAL A 285 4.17 6.41 -18.86
N GLY A 286 3.59 7.61 -18.75
CA GLY A 286 3.39 8.28 -17.48
C GLY A 286 2.12 7.88 -16.71
N SER A 287 1.29 6.97 -17.22
CA SER A 287 0.04 6.56 -16.55
C SER A 287 0.32 5.75 -15.27
N HIS A 288 -0.58 5.84 -14.30
CA HIS A 288 -0.38 5.33 -12.94
C HIS A 288 0.07 3.87 -12.89
N ILE A 289 -0.68 2.96 -13.52
CA ILE A 289 -0.35 1.53 -13.47
C ILE A 289 0.92 1.18 -14.26
N ARG A 290 1.30 1.98 -15.27
CA ARG A 290 2.50 1.75 -16.08
C ARG A 290 3.75 2.27 -15.39
N ARG A 291 3.62 3.32 -14.57
CA ARG A 291 4.70 3.76 -13.67
C ARG A 291 4.93 2.77 -12.53
N ILE A 292 3.87 2.37 -11.83
CA ILE A 292 3.98 1.48 -10.66
C ILE A 292 4.37 0.05 -11.06
N ASN A 293 3.94 -0.40 -12.24
CA ASN A 293 4.39 -1.63 -12.83
C ASN A 293 4.73 -1.40 -14.32
N PRO A 294 6.00 -1.10 -14.63
CA PRO A 294 6.43 -0.95 -16.03
C PRO A 294 6.50 -2.29 -16.76
N ARG A 295 6.27 -3.42 -16.08
CA ARG A 295 6.30 -4.77 -16.65
C ARG A 295 7.60 -5.00 -17.44
N ASP A 296 7.49 -5.56 -18.64
CA ASP A 296 8.59 -5.81 -19.58
C ASP A 296 9.20 -4.54 -20.22
N ALA A 297 8.62 -3.35 -20.00
CA ALA A 297 9.13 -2.12 -20.61
C ALA A 297 10.57 -1.78 -20.16
N LEU A 298 11.01 -2.32 -19.02
CA LEU A 298 12.36 -2.13 -18.49
C LEU A 298 13.32 -3.30 -18.78
N ASP A 299 12.90 -4.37 -19.45
CA ASP A 299 13.72 -5.58 -19.66
C ASP A 299 15.02 -5.32 -20.44
N LYS A 300 15.06 -4.21 -21.20
CA LYS A 300 16.25 -3.76 -21.94
C LYS A 300 17.09 -2.73 -21.18
N THR A 301 16.81 -2.51 -19.91
CA THR A 301 17.52 -1.58 -19.03
C THR A 301 18.29 -2.33 -17.95
N ILE A 302 19.04 -1.62 -17.10
CA ILE A 302 19.74 -2.21 -15.95
C ILE A 302 18.76 -2.56 -14.81
N SER A 303 17.53 -2.02 -14.85
CA SER A 303 16.53 -2.19 -13.79
C SER A 303 15.64 -3.42 -14.04
N ASP A 304 15.68 -4.40 -13.15
CA ASP A 304 14.70 -5.50 -13.14
C ASP A 304 13.46 -5.07 -12.33
N ALA A 305 12.33 -4.88 -13.01
CA ALA A 305 11.07 -4.46 -12.40
C ALA A 305 10.58 -5.45 -11.32
N ARG A 306 10.99 -6.73 -11.39
CA ARG A 306 10.61 -7.76 -10.40
C ARG A 306 11.21 -7.51 -9.02
N THR A 307 12.34 -6.80 -8.96
CA THR A 307 12.98 -6.40 -7.69
C THR A 307 12.24 -5.29 -6.94
N HIS A 308 11.22 -4.68 -7.55
CA HIS A 308 10.46 -3.56 -6.99
C HIS A 308 8.99 -3.91 -6.73
N ARG A 309 8.61 -5.18 -6.89
CA ARG A 309 7.21 -5.63 -6.76
C ARG A 309 6.72 -5.45 -5.34
N LEU A 310 5.44 -5.11 -5.20
CA LEU A 310 4.76 -4.93 -3.92
C LEU A 310 3.49 -5.77 -3.90
N LEU A 311 3.19 -6.38 -2.76
CA LEU A 311 1.87 -6.93 -2.50
C LEU A 311 0.99 -5.84 -1.89
N ARG A 312 -0.08 -5.47 -2.58
CA ARG A 312 -0.98 -4.41 -2.14
C ARG A 312 -2.20 -4.99 -1.42
N ARG A 313 -2.52 -4.39 -0.27
CA ARG A 313 -3.78 -4.54 0.45
C ARG A 313 -4.31 -3.14 0.74
N GLY A 314 -5.01 -2.56 -0.22
CA GLY A 314 -5.55 -1.21 -0.15
C GLY A 314 -7.03 -1.22 0.22
N SER A 315 -7.40 -0.54 1.30
CA SER A 315 -8.78 -0.49 1.83
C SER A 315 -9.27 0.95 1.85
N ALA A 316 -10.51 1.22 1.43
CA ALA A 316 -11.07 2.56 1.52
C ALA A 316 -11.44 2.92 2.97
N TYR A 317 -11.47 4.21 3.27
CA TYR A 317 -12.06 4.78 4.50
C TYR A 317 -12.91 6.00 4.16
N GLY A 318 -13.81 6.35 5.07
CA GLY A 318 -14.70 7.51 4.92
C GLY A 318 -15.86 7.29 3.96
N PRO A 319 -16.88 8.16 4.00
CA PRO A 319 -18.08 8.05 3.18
C PRO A 319 -17.79 8.35 1.70
N VAL A 320 -18.52 7.67 0.81
CA VAL A 320 -18.45 7.93 -0.65
C VAL A 320 -19.06 9.29 -0.96
N LEU A 321 -18.37 10.09 -1.78
CA LEU A 321 -18.92 11.34 -2.30
C LEU A 321 -20.02 11.04 -3.35
N PRO A 322 -21.25 11.57 -3.22
CA PRO A 322 -22.36 11.28 -4.13
C PRO A 322 -21.99 11.48 -5.61
N ASP A 323 -22.51 10.62 -6.49
CA ASP A 323 -22.18 10.65 -7.91
C ASP A 323 -22.44 12.01 -8.55
N GLY A 324 -21.50 12.45 -9.38
CA GLY A 324 -21.57 13.74 -10.06
C GLY A 324 -21.28 14.98 -9.19
N ALA A 325 -21.12 14.83 -7.87
CA ALA A 325 -20.73 15.95 -7.01
C ALA A 325 -19.31 16.45 -7.37
N THR A 326 -19.18 17.78 -7.45
CA THR A 326 -17.95 18.51 -7.78
C THR A 326 -17.56 19.54 -6.74
N GLN A 327 -18.21 19.51 -5.58
CA GLN A 327 -17.80 20.27 -4.41
C GLN A 327 -17.43 19.27 -3.31
N GLU A 328 -16.43 19.62 -2.51
CA GLU A 328 -16.09 18.86 -1.31
C GLU A 328 -17.19 19.08 -0.28
N ASP A 329 -17.57 18.03 0.44
CA ASP A 329 -18.56 18.05 1.52
C ASP A 329 -17.93 18.15 2.92
N GLY A 330 -16.59 18.24 3.00
CA GLY A 330 -15.83 18.36 4.23
C GLY A 330 -15.50 17.03 4.92
N GLU A 331 -16.00 15.91 4.42
CA GLU A 331 -15.73 14.59 4.99
C GLU A 331 -14.35 14.06 4.58
N ASP A 332 -13.63 13.44 5.53
CA ASP A 332 -12.35 12.80 5.26
C ASP A 332 -12.57 11.41 4.64
N ARG A 333 -11.98 11.19 3.47
CA ARG A 333 -12.14 9.97 2.69
C ARG A 333 -10.88 9.64 1.91
N GLY A 334 -10.69 8.36 1.65
CA GLY A 334 -9.65 7.93 0.74
C GLY A 334 -9.31 6.47 0.92
N ILE A 335 -8.02 6.14 0.80
CA ILE A 335 -7.51 4.78 0.86
C ILE A 335 -6.41 4.67 1.90
N VAL A 336 -6.40 3.55 2.63
CA VAL A 336 -5.22 3.10 3.38
C VAL A 336 -4.57 1.99 2.59
N LEU A 337 -3.34 2.24 2.13
CA LEU A 337 -2.53 1.24 1.43
C LEU A 337 -1.64 0.54 2.44
N ALA A 338 -1.76 -0.79 2.54
CA ALA A 338 -0.76 -1.64 3.15
C ALA A 338 0.06 -2.33 2.04
N LEU A 339 1.35 -2.00 1.97
CA LEU A 339 2.26 -2.44 0.91
C LEU A 339 3.29 -3.40 1.50
N ILE A 340 3.08 -4.70 1.30
CA ILE A 340 3.89 -5.77 1.89
C ILE A 340 5.14 -5.99 1.04
N ASN A 341 6.30 -6.01 1.68
CA ASN A 341 7.61 -6.10 1.05
C ASN A 341 8.69 -6.61 2.03
N ALA A 342 9.76 -7.22 1.52
CA ALA A 342 10.90 -7.66 2.32
C ALA A 342 11.97 -6.56 2.51
N ASP A 343 11.99 -5.55 1.63
CA ASP A 343 12.94 -4.44 1.64
C ASP A 343 12.23 -3.11 1.29
N PRO A 344 11.86 -2.30 2.30
CA PRO A 344 11.15 -1.04 2.06
C PRO A 344 11.91 -0.05 1.20
N ALA A 345 13.25 -0.07 1.26
CA ALA A 345 14.10 0.85 0.51
C ALA A 345 14.06 0.52 -0.99
N ARG A 346 14.32 -0.75 -1.30
CA ARG A 346 14.39 -1.23 -2.69
C ARG A 346 13.01 -1.34 -3.34
N GLN A 347 11.94 -1.53 -2.56
CA GLN A 347 10.61 -1.74 -3.11
C GLN A 347 9.76 -0.48 -2.98
N PHE A 348 9.13 -0.23 -1.84
CA PHE A 348 8.16 0.87 -1.73
C PHE A 348 8.79 2.26 -1.91
N GLU A 349 9.89 2.57 -1.22
CA GLU A 349 10.50 3.91 -1.33
C GLU A 349 11.07 4.15 -2.72
N PHE A 350 11.59 3.10 -3.38
CA PHE A 350 12.03 3.19 -4.76
C PHE A 350 10.86 3.50 -5.70
N VAL A 351 9.77 2.72 -5.63
CA VAL A 351 8.57 2.95 -6.47
C VAL A 351 8.02 4.36 -6.24
N GLN A 352 7.89 4.79 -4.98
CA GLN A 352 7.39 6.13 -4.67
C GLN A 352 8.32 7.23 -5.19
N SER A 353 9.63 7.12 -4.96
CA SER A 353 10.57 8.18 -5.30
C SER A 353 10.94 8.21 -6.78
N GLN A 354 11.23 7.05 -7.39
CA GLN A 354 11.79 6.94 -8.73
C GLN A 354 10.72 6.72 -9.81
N TRP A 355 9.59 6.11 -9.48
CA TRP A 355 8.56 5.80 -10.48
C TRP A 355 7.33 6.68 -10.39
N ILE A 356 6.90 7.01 -9.17
CA ILE A 356 5.76 7.90 -8.95
C ILE A 356 6.19 9.36 -9.01
N ASN A 357 7.24 9.76 -8.29
CA ASN A 357 7.63 11.17 -8.16
C ASN A 357 8.57 11.68 -9.25
N ASP A 358 9.24 10.79 -9.99
CA ASP A 358 10.21 11.14 -11.02
C ASP A 358 9.78 10.56 -12.38
N GLY A 359 9.90 11.37 -13.45
CA GLY A 359 9.55 10.99 -14.82
C GLY A 359 10.75 10.60 -15.66
N ASP A 360 11.99 10.76 -15.19
CA ASP A 360 13.20 10.53 -15.98
C ASP A 360 13.30 9.10 -16.50
N PHE A 361 12.92 8.10 -15.69
CA PHE A 361 12.99 6.68 -16.09
C PHE A 361 12.07 6.33 -17.27
N VAL A 362 11.07 7.17 -17.57
CA VAL A 362 10.13 7.03 -18.70
C VAL A 362 10.26 8.17 -19.72
N GLY A 363 11.29 9.02 -19.61
CA GLY A 363 11.52 10.13 -20.52
C GLY A 363 10.51 11.28 -20.41
N GLU A 364 9.83 11.39 -19.26
CA GLU A 364 8.85 12.45 -18.98
C GLU A 364 9.44 13.65 -18.22
N GLY A 365 10.75 13.62 -17.93
CA GLY A 365 11.45 14.68 -17.22
C GLY A 365 10.91 14.85 -15.79
N SER A 366 10.67 16.11 -15.40
CA SER A 366 10.19 16.45 -14.06
C SER A 366 8.72 16.08 -13.76
N ARG A 367 7.99 15.48 -14.71
CA ARG A 367 6.59 15.09 -14.50
C ARG A 367 6.50 13.84 -13.63
N SER A 368 5.66 13.91 -12.60
CA SER A 368 5.31 12.77 -11.76
C SER A 368 4.03 12.06 -12.26
N ASP A 369 3.71 10.92 -11.66
CA ASP A 369 2.46 10.19 -11.83
C ASP A 369 1.23 11.10 -11.69
N PRO A 370 0.24 11.07 -12.60
CA PRO A 370 -0.88 12.03 -12.61
C PRO A 370 -1.92 11.81 -11.51
N ILE A 371 -1.89 10.68 -10.80
CA ILE A 371 -2.84 10.35 -9.72
C ILE A 371 -2.20 10.56 -8.35
N ALA A 372 -1.01 9.97 -8.14
CA ALA A 372 -0.37 9.85 -6.84
C ALA A 372 0.97 10.60 -6.70
N GLY A 373 1.42 11.26 -7.76
CA GLY A 373 2.66 12.03 -7.76
C GLY A 373 2.54 13.38 -7.06
N ARG A 374 3.66 13.87 -6.53
CA ARG A 374 3.80 15.23 -5.97
C ARG A 374 3.57 16.33 -7.02
N ARG A 375 3.02 17.48 -6.61
CA ARG A 375 2.69 18.63 -7.49
C ARG A 375 3.56 19.87 -7.34
N ASP A 376 4.49 19.89 -6.40
CA ASP A 376 5.38 21.04 -6.17
C ASP A 376 6.50 21.20 -7.22
N ILE A 377 6.74 20.18 -8.05
CA ILE A 377 7.76 20.19 -9.12
C ILE A 377 7.11 20.40 -10.50
N ALA A 378 6.05 19.64 -10.80
CA ALA A 378 5.31 19.72 -12.05
C ALA A 378 3.84 19.36 -11.82
N ASP A 379 2.96 20.07 -12.53
CA ASP A 379 1.51 19.96 -12.45
C ASP A 379 0.86 19.63 -13.80
N ASP A 380 1.64 19.10 -14.74
CA ASP A 380 1.16 18.74 -16.08
C ASP A 380 1.29 17.24 -16.37
N TYR A 381 0.42 16.75 -17.24
CA TYR A 381 0.39 15.38 -17.70
C TYR A 381 0.20 15.32 -19.21
N THR A 382 0.96 14.47 -19.90
CA THR A 382 0.85 14.31 -21.35
C THR A 382 0.52 12.89 -21.76
N TYR A 383 -0.27 12.76 -22.82
CA TYR A 383 -0.54 11.48 -23.43
C TYR A 383 -0.77 11.60 -24.95
N SER A 384 -0.46 10.51 -25.65
CA SER A 384 -0.69 10.39 -27.09
C SER A 384 -2.18 10.48 -27.41
N ALA A 385 -2.55 11.42 -28.28
CA ALA A 385 -3.91 11.62 -28.77
C ALA A 385 -3.86 12.03 -30.26
N LYS A 386 -5.00 11.91 -30.94
CA LYS A 386 -5.16 12.34 -32.33
C LYS A 386 -6.00 13.63 -32.38
N PRO A 387 -5.69 14.59 -33.27
CA PRO A 387 -4.57 14.60 -34.23
C PRO A 387 -3.22 14.96 -33.59
N VAL A 388 -3.22 15.54 -32.39
CA VAL A 388 -2.01 15.97 -31.67
C VAL A 388 -2.01 15.43 -30.24
N ARG A 389 -0.80 15.24 -29.70
CA ARG A 389 -0.57 14.91 -28.28
C ARG A 389 -1.35 15.86 -27.39
N ARG A 390 -2.02 15.31 -26.37
CA ARG A 390 -2.74 16.09 -25.39
C ARG A 390 -1.85 16.39 -24.18
N ARG A 391 -1.94 17.62 -23.69
CA ARG A 391 -1.28 18.08 -22.47
C ARG A 391 -2.33 18.65 -21.53
N LEU A 392 -2.54 17.98 -20.42
CA LEU A 392 -3.34 18.47 -19.29
C LEU A 392 -2.42 19.29 -18.39
N LYS A 393 -2.88 20.44 -17.90
CA LYS A 393 -2.10 21.36 -17.05
C LYS A 393 -2.89 21.67 -15.78
N GLY A 394 -2.20 22.09 -14.73
CA GLY A 394 -2.84 22.45 -13.47
C GLY A 394 -3.49 21.26 -12.78
N LEU A 395 -2.87 20.07 -12.86
CA LEU A 395 -3.28 18.91 -12.08
C LEU A 395 -3.25 19.31 -10.60
N PRO A 396 -4.37 19.23 -9.87
CA PRO A 396 -4.34 19.39 -8.43
C PRO A 396 -3.75 18.14 -7.76
N ASP A 397 -3.43 18.25 -6.47
CA ASP A 397 -3.15 17.08 -5.63
C ASP A 397 -4.46 16.29 -5.45
N PHE A 398 -4.69 15.28 -6.28
CA PHE A 398 -5.84 14.39 -6.11
C PHE A 398 -5.70 13.54 -4.85
N THR A 399 -4.47 13.16 -4.51
CA THR A 399 -4.16 12.37 -3.32
C THR A 399 -3.26 13.14 -2.38
N VAL A 400 -3.59 13.14 -1.09
CA VAL A 400 -2.76 13.78 -0.05
C VAL A 400 -2.48 12.75 1.04
N VAL A 401 -1.21 12.52 1.36
CA VAL A 401 -0.85 11.62 2.46
C VAL A 401 -1.19 12.31 3.79
N ARG A 402 -1.88 11.58 4.65
CA ARG A 402 -2.33 12.04 5.98
C ARG A 402 -1.75 11.23 7.13
N GLY A 403 -0.88 10.28 6.81
CA GLY A 403 -0.09 9.53 7.76
C GLY A 403 0.46 8.26 7.14
N GLY A 404 1.49 7.71 7.76
CA GLY A 404 2.06 6.45 7.34
C GLY A 404 3.23 6.01 8.20
N GLU A 405 3.57 4.73 8.10
CA GLU A 405 4.72 4.17 8.77
C GLU A 405 5.21 2.90 8.07
N HIS A 406 6.51 2.62 8.17
CA HIS A 406 7.10 1.32 7.90
C HIS A 406 7.00 0.47 9.17
N VAL A 407 6.23 -0.61 9.11
CA VAL A 407 6.08 -1.54 10.24
C VAL A 407 6.62 -2.91 9.90
N PHE A 408 7.08 -3.63 10.92
CA PHE A 408 7.47 -5.02 10.84
C PHE A 408 6.29 -5.91 11.27
N LEU A 409 5.91 -6.84 10.41
CA LEU A 409 4.97 -7.91 10.70
C LEU A 409 5.77 -9.18 11.05
N PRO A 410 5.98 -9.49 12.34
CA PRO A 410 6.67 -10.70 12.76
C PRO A 410 5.86 -11.96 12.43
N SER A 411 6.57 -13.08 12.29
CA SER A 411 5.96 -14.41 12.26
C SER A 411 5.36 -14.79 13.62
N ILE A 412 4.49 -15.81 13.65
CA ILE A 412 3.91 -16.32 14.90
C ILE A 412 5.01 -16.79 15.88
N SER A 413 6.06 -17.45 15.37
CA SER A 413 7.23 -17.85 16.17
C SER A 413 7.98 -16.65 16.74
N SER A 414 8.10 -15.57 15.97
CA SER A 414 8.69 -14.31 16.44
C SER A 414 7.82 -13.65 17.51
N LEU A 415 6.50 -13.65 17.37
CA LEU A 415 5.59 -13.18 18.42
C LEU A 415 5.77 -13.98 19.73
N HIS A 416 5.89 -15.30 19.66
CA HIS A 416 6.23 -16.11 20.84
C HIS A 416 7.55 -15.69 21.47
N TRP A 417 8.61 -15.52 20.66
CA TRP A 417 9.92 -15.05 21.13
C TRP A 417 9.84 -13.68 21.81
N LEU A 418 9.13 -12.71 21.20
CA LEU A 418 8.92 -11.37 21.76
C LEU A 418 8.24 -11.42 23.14
N THR A 419 7.25 -12.30 23.33
CA THR A 419 6.58 -12.46 24.64
C THR A 419 7.47 -13.08 25.71
N GLY A 420 8.56 -13.74 25.33
CA GLY A 420 9.51 -14.39 26.22
C GLY A 420 10.73 -13.53 26.59
N LEU A 421 10.87 -12.33 26.01
CA LEU A 421 11.95 -11.40 26.37
C LEU A 421 11.91 -11.07 27.86
N SER A 422 13.06 -10.84 28.48
CA SER A 422 13.23 -10.35 29.85
C SER A 422 13.80 -8.93 29.83
N GLY A 423 13.37 -8.08 30.77
CA GLY A 423 13.74 -6.65 30.82
C GLY A 423 12.56 -5.69 30.64
N GLY A 424 12.62 -4.54 31.31
CA GLY A 424 11.71 -3.40 31.13
C GLY A 424 12.39 -2.30 30.31
N ILE A 425 11.64 -1.23 29.98
CA ILE A 425 12.20 -0.03 29.35
C ILE A 425 13.31 0.48 30.27
N GLY A 426 14.56 0.18 29.91
CA GLY A 426 15.72 0.74 30.58
C GLY A 426 15.71 2.22 30.26
N ASN A 427 15.39 3.06 31.25
CA ASN A 427 15.82 4.44 31.25
C ASN A 427 17.36 4.42 31.22
N SER A 428 17.94 4.37 30.03
CA SER A 428 19.33 4.78 29.84
C SER A 428 19.30 6.31 29.69
N PRO A 429 20.23 7.01 30.37
CA PRO A 429 20.15 8.43 30.69
C PRO A 429 20.18 9.37 29.48
#